data_AF-E6XDU7-F1
#
_entry.id   AF-E6XDU7-F1
#
_cell.length_a   1.000
_cell.length_b   1.000
_cell.length_c   1.000
_cell.angle_alpha   90.00
_cell.angle_beta   90.00
_cell.angle_gamma   90.00
#
_symmetry.space_group_name_H-M   'P 1'
#
loop_
_entity.id
_entity.type
_entity.pdbx_description
1 polymer ?
#
loop_
_entity_poly.entity_id
_entity_poly.type
_entity_poly.pdbx_seq_one_letter_code
_entity_poly.pdbx_strand_id
1 'polypeptide(L)'
;MTHYKITIITLLSTLLMTSCLSTEEKKIKAEEEGNAMVSIKSKLIKGAGDALKTDGKEALESASEGIGEAFKGLTTGYDKSINQAKVLSDSIFSKTFEIGRTEKIYSDTTNIKKVTVYLIANQSFDRKIKLKAYDQSKREIGRSTKKITIEEDDALFIDFEFDNRTPLLQADYFIISHN
;
A
#
# COMPACT_ATOMS: atom_id res chain seq x y z
N MET A 1 42.47 51.69 -46.21
CA MET A 1 42.02 51.58 -44.81
C MET A 1 40.48 51.58 -44.79
N THR A 2 39.82 50.57 -45.39
CA THR A 2 38.37 50.67 -45.68
C THR A 2 37.68 49.33 -45.97
N HIS A 3 38.21 48.18 -45.54
CA HIS A 3 37.52 46.88 -45.75
C HIS A 3 37.36 46.01 -44.50
N TYR A 4 37.91 46.40 -43.35
CA TYR A 4 37.83 45.59 -42.13
C TYR A 4 36.64 45.93 -41.21
N LYS A 5 35.97 47.07 -41.42
CA LYS A 5 34.85 47.51 -40.57
C LYS A 5 33.46 47.00 -41.00
N ILE A 6 33.34 46.42 -42.19
CA ILE A 6 32.03 46.00 -42.73
C ILE A 6 31.71 44.55 -42.33
N THR A 7 32.71 43.70 -42.11
CA THR A 7 32.48 42.27 -41.81
C THR A 7 32.10 41.98 -40.35
N ILE A 8 32.32 42.92 -39.44
CA ILE A 8 32.02 42.72 -37.99
C ILE A 8 30.57 43.09 -37.64
N ILE A 9 29.88 43.87 -38.48
CA ILE A 9 28.50 44.29 -38.21
C ILE A 9 27.48 43.22 -38.65
N THR A 10 27.83 42.36 -39.59
CA THR A 10 26.92 41.32 -40.11
C THR A 10 26.85 40.05 -39.26
N LEU A 11 27.75 39.85 -38.28
CA LEU A 11 27.73 38.64 -37.43
C LEU A 11 27.00 38.84 -36.08
N LEU A 12 26.68 40.08 -35.71
CA LEU A 12 26.03 40.38 -34.42
C LEU A 12 24.50 40.48 -34.51
N SER A 13 23.93 40.45 -35.71
CA SER A 13 22.48 40.64 -35.91
C SER A 13 21.69 39.32 -36.06
N THR A 14 22.36 38.16 -36.08
CA THR A 14 21.70 36.84 -36.19
C THR A 14 21.50 36.12 -34.85
N LEU A 15 21.83 36.74 -33.70
CA LEU A 15 21.75 36.09 -32.39
C LEU A 15 20.60 36.58 -31.48
N LEU A 16 19.59 37.27 -32.02
CA LEU A 16 18.51 37.87 -31.21
C LEU A 16 17.08 37.37 -31.52
N MET A 17 16.90 36.30 -32.30
CA MET A 17 15.55 35.84 -32.70
C MET A 17 15.24 34.36 -32.38
N THR A 18 15.61 33.83 -31.21
CA THR A 18 15.20 32.46 -30.83
C THR A 18 14.77 32.26 -29.37
N SER A 19 14.33 33.30 -28.64
CA SER A 19 13.89 33.14 -27.24
C SER A 19 12.41 33.43 -26.96
N CYS A 20 11.56 33.55 -27.98
CA CYS A 20 10.11 33.59 -27.78
C CYS A 20 9.42 32.60 -28.70
N LEU A 21 9.17 31.38 -28.19
CA LEU A 21 8.08 30.54 -28.74
C LEU A 21 6.83 31.41 -28.81
N SER A 22 6.19 31.41 -29.98
CA SER A 22 4.94 32.12 -30.18
C SER A 22 3.88 31.62 -29.20
N THR A 23 2.91 32.47 -28.86
CA THR A 23 1.80 32.11 -27.95
C THR A 23 1.02 30.87 -28.40
N GLU A 24 1.08 30.54 -29.69
CA GLU A 24 0.44 29.37 -30.30
C GLU A 24 1.20 28.07 -29.99
N GLU A 25 2.53 28.07 -30.13
CA GLU A 25 3.39 26.93 -29.76
C GLU A 25 3.34 26.63 -28.25
N LYS A 26 3.19 27.66 -27.41
CA LYS A 26 2.99 27.49 -25.95
C LYS A 26 1.65 26.83 -25.63
N LYS A 27 0.59 27.11 -26.40
CA LYS A 27 -0.73 26.48 -26.21
C LYS A 27 -0.72 25.02 -26.66
N ILE A 28 -0.12 24.73 -27.81
CA ILE A 28 0.05 23.36 -28.30
C ILE A 28 0.84 22.52 -27.31
N LYS A 29 1.95 23.06 -26.76
CA LYS A 29 2.73 22.37 -25.73
C LYS A 29 1.95 22.14 -24.43
N ALA A 30 1.17 23.12 -23.98
CA ALA A 30 0.31 22.96 -22.80
C ALA A 30 -0.82 21.94 -23.02
N GLU A 31 -1.35 21.83 -24.25
CA GLU A 31 -2.36 20.85 -24.63
C GLU A 31 -1.77 19.43 -24.71
N GLU A 32 -0.56 19.28 -25.25
CA GLU A 32 0.18 18.00 -25.25
C GLU A 32 0.55 17.54 -23.84
N GLU A 33 1.05 18.44 -22.99
CA GLU A 33 1.35 18.15 -21.58
C GLU A 33 0.07 17.82 -20.79
N GLY A 34 -1.04 18.53 -21.05
CA GLY A 34 -2.35 18.25 -20.47
C GLY A 34 -2.88 16.88 -20.86
N ASN A 35 -2.83 16.53 -22.15
CA ASN A 35 -3.26 15.24 -22.67
C ASN A 35 -2.37 14.09 -22.18
N ALA A 36 -1.06 14.31 -22.07
CA ALA A 36 -0.12 13.37 -21.47
C ALA A 36 -0.45 13.12 -20.00
N MET A 37 -0.75 14.17 -19.23
CA MET A 37 -1.12 14.06 -17.82
C MET A 37 -2.45 13.33 -17.61
N VAL A 38 -3.45 13.58 -18.47
CA VAL A 38 -4.73 12.85 -18.46
C VAL A 38 -4.53 11.37 -18.81
N SER A 39 -3.66 11.07 -19.80
CA SER A 39 -3.31 9.70 -20.18
C SER A 39 -2.58 8.95 -19.07
N ILE A 40 -1.61 9.60 -18.41
CA ILE A 40 -0.89 9.04 -17.26
C ILE A 40 -1.87 8.79 -16.09
N LYS A 41 -2.71 9.77 -15.75
CA LYS A 41 -3.72 9.60 -14.68
C LYS A 41 -4.69 8.47 -14.99
N SER A 42 -5.12 8.33 -16.24
CA SER A 42 -6.00 7.24 -16.69
C SER A 42 -5.31 5.88 -16.65
N LYS A 43 -4.03 5.80 -17.04
CA LYS A 43 -3.22 4.58 -16.95
C LYS A 43 -2.96 4.17 -15.50
N LEU A 44 -2.75 5.14 -14.60
CA LEU A 44 -2.62 4.89 -13.16
C LEU A 44 -3.93 4.39 -12.54
N ILE A 45 -5.07 4.99 -12.91
CA ILE A 45 -6.40 4.53 -12.47
C ILE A 45 -6.71 3.13 -13.01
N LYS A 46 -6.41 2.86 -14.29
CA LYS A 46 -6.56 1.52 -14.88
C LYS A 46 -5.64 0.51 -14.22
N GLY A 47 -4.36 0.83 -14.02
CA GLY A 47 -3.41 -0.05 -13.32
C GLY A 47 -3.82 -0.35 -11.88
N ALA A 48 -4.37 0.63 -11.16
CA ALA A 48 -4.92 0.42 -9.83
C ALA A 48 -6.20 -0.43 -9.86
N GLY A 49 -7.09 -0.23 -10.84
CA GLY A 49 -8.30 -1.02 -11.04
C GLY A 49 -8.01 -2.46 -11.46
N ASP A 50 -7.02 -2.68 -12.31
CA ASP A 50 -6.58 -4.00 -12.77
C ASP A 50 -5.88 -4.75 -11.63
N ALA A 51 -5.09 -4.07 -10.79
CA ALA A 51 -4.52 -4.66 -9.57
C ALA A 51 -5.62 -5.05 -8.58
N LEU A 52 -6.58 -4.17 -8.29
CA LEU A 52 -7.73 -4.48 -7.42
C LEU A 52 -8.59 -5.63 -7.96
N LYS A 53 -8.77 -5.71 -9.27
CA LYS A 53 -9.54 -6.77 -9.93
C LYS A 53 -8.80 -8.11 -9.93
N THR A 54 -7.47 -8.08 -10.03
CA THR A 54 -6.62 -9.27 -9.95
C THR A 54 -6.54 -9.77 -8.52
N ASP A 55 -6.24 -8.90 -7.55
CA ASP A 55 -6.24 -9.22 -6.12
C ASP A 55 -7.60 -9.74 -5.64
N GLY A 56 -8.69 -9.13 -6.11
CA GLY A 56 -10.06 -9.55 -5.80
C GLY A 56 -10.45 -10.90 -6.42
N LYS A 57 -9.93 -11.23 -7.61
CA LYS A 57 -10.12 -12.54 -8.24
C LYS A 57 -9.29 -13.63 -7.57
N GLU A 58 -8.03 -13.37 -7.24
CA GLU A 58 -7.18 -14.32 -6.53
C GLU A 58 -7.69 -14.60 -5.11
N ALA A 59 -8.27 -13.60 -4.45
CA ALA A 59 -8.98 -13.77 -3.17
C ALA A 59 -10.23 -14.65 -3.32
N LEU A 60 -10.93 -14.59 -4.46
CA LEU A 60 -12.13 -15.38 -4.76
C LEU A 60 -11.77 -16.83 -5.17
N GLU A 61 -10.73 -17.02 -5.98
CA GLU A 61 -10.25 -18.36 -6.38
C GLU A 61 -9.58 -19.10 -5.22
N SER A 62 -8.91 -18.37 -4.31
CA SER A 62 -8.40 -18.96 -3.06
C SER A 62 -9.51 -19.40 -2.09
N ALA A 63 -10.73 -18.90 -2.25
CA ALA A 63 -11.91 -19.36 -1.49
C ALA A 63 -12.50 -20.67 -2.06
N SER A 64 -12.24 -21.01 -3.33
CA SER A 64 -12.77 -22.23 -3.96
C SER A 64 -11.92 -23.49 -3.79
N GLU A 65 -10.63 -23.38 -3.49
CA GLU A 65 -9.71 -24.54 -3.48
C GLU A 65 -9.28 -25.05 -2.09
N GLY A 66 -9.92 -24.61 -0.99
CA GLY A 66 -9.86 -25.33 0.28
C GLY A 66 -9.20 -24.61 1.46
N ILE A 67 -9.84 -23.54 1.93
CA ILE A 67 -9.80 -23.12 3.34
C ILE A 67 -11.24 -22.77 3.70
N GLY A 68 -11.91 -23.64 4.47
CA GLY A 68 -13.36 -23.70 4.64
C GLY A 68 -14.03 -22.59 5.47
N GLU A 69 -13.47 -21.39 5.55
CA GLU A 69 -14.11 -20.27 6.23
C GLU A 69 -13.95 -19.00 5.38
N ALA A 70 -15.07 -18.36 5.07
CA ALA A 70 -15.11 -17.14 4.27
C ALA A 70 -14.45 -15.98 5.03
N PHE A 71 -13.13 -15.83 4.87
CA PHE A 71 -12.39 -14.67 5.35
C PHE A 71 -12.78 -13.46 4.49
N LYS A 72 -13.69 -12.64 5.00
CA LYS A 72 -14.00 -11.34 4.37
C LYS A 72 -12.75 -10.47 4.54
N GLY A 73 -12.01 -10.27 3.45
CA GLY A 73 -10.89 -9.33 3.38
C GLY A 73 -11.41 -7.91 3.58
N LEU A 74 -11.51 -7.48 4.83
CA LEU A 74 -11.93 -6.15 5.21
C LEU A 74 -10.71 -5.25 5.28
N THR A 75 -10.23 -4.77 4.12
CA THR A 75 -9.27 -3.66 4.03
C THR A 75 -10.02 -2.43 3.54
N THR A 76 -10.89 -1.88 4.38
CA THR A 76 -11.62 -0.64 4.09
C THR A 76 -10.69 0.56 4.19
N GLY A 77 -9.98 0.85 3.09
CA GLY A 77 -9.79 2.23 2.65
C GLY A 77 -8.68 3.09 3.27
N TYR A 78 -7.57 2.52 3.77
CA TYR A 78 -6.45 3.33 4.27
C TYR A 78 -5.10 2.99 3.63
N ASP A 79 -4.31 4.07 3.44
CA ASP A 79 -3.11 4.25 2.60
C ASP A 79 -2.29 3.00 2.26
N LYS A 80 -1.88 2.92 0.99
CA LYS A 80 -0.89 1.98 0.45
C LYS A 80 0.51 2.27 1.03
N SER A 81 0.67 2.12 2.34
CA SER A 81 1.96 2.14 3.00
C SER A 81 2.70 0.84 2.67
N ILE A 82 3.99 0.94 2.34
CA ILE A 82 4.87 -0.21 2.08
C ILE A 82 4.90 -1.17 3.29
N ASN A 83 4.63 -0.66 4.49
CA ASN A 83 4.62 -1.44 5.72
C ASN A 83 3.24 -1.98 6.10
N GLN A 84 2.19 -1.77 5.30
CA GLN A 84 0.86 -2.29 5.62
C GLN A 84 0.88 -3.82 5.69
N ALA A 85 0.31 -4.39 6.76
CA ALA A 85 0.16 -5.84 6.88
C ALA A 85 -1.23 -6.26 6.39
N LYS A 86 -1.30 -7.20 5.43
CA LYS A 86 -2.57 -7.79 4.99
C LYS A 86 -3.09 -8.74 6.07
N VAL A 87 -4.01 -8.28 6.91
CA VAL A 87 -4.63 -9.06 7.99
C VAL A 87 -6.04 -9.46 7.59
N LEU A 88 -6.33 -10.75 7.69
CA LEU A 88 -7.62 -11.36 7.42
C LEU A 88 -8.25 -11.85 8.74
N SER A 89 -9.57 -11.81 8.83
CA SER A 89 -10.33 -12.29 9.99
C SER A 89 -11.50 -13.15 9.57
N ASP A 90 -11.86 -14.10 10.42
CA ASP A 90 -13.09 -14.87 10.24
C ASP A 90 -14.33 -14.03 10.63
N SER A 91 -15.51 -14.60 10.39
CA SER A 91 -16.77 -13.93 10.69
C SER A 91 -17.06 -13.75 12.19
N ILE A 92 -16.42 -14.53 13.06
CA ILE A 92 -16.60 -14.46 14.51
C ILE A 92 -15.77 -13.29 15.05
N PHE A 93 -14.51 -13.21 14.64
CA PHE A 93 -13.61 -12.11 14.98
C PHE A 93 -14.18 -10.78 14.51
N SER A 94 -14.69 -10.73 13.28
CA SER A 94 -15.25 -9.50 12.69
C SER A 94 -16.56 -9.03 13.34
N LYS A 95 -17.24 -9.89 14.12
CA LYS A 95 -18.38 -9.48 14.96
C LYS A 95 -17.92 -8.84 16.26
N THR A 96 -16.82 -9.32 16.81
CA THR A 96 -16.24 -8.79 18.07
C THR A 96 -15.42 -7.53 17.84
N PHE A 97 -14.70 -7.45 16.72
CA PHE A 97 -13.74 -6.39 16.45
C PHE A 97 -13.86 -5.86 15.02
N GLU A 98 -13.71 -4.55 14.90
CA GLU A 98 -13.30 -3.91 13.66
C GLU A 98 -11.77 -3.82 13.61
N ILE A 99 -11.19 -4.14 12.44
CA ILE A 99 -9.75 -4.04 12.21
C ILE A 99 -9.46 -2.71 11.52
N GLY A 100 -8.71 -1.85 12.20
CA GLY A 100 -8.23 -0.60 11.64
C GLY A 100 -6.83 -0.73 11.03
N ARG A 101 -5.95 0.22 11.35
CA ARG A 101 -4.59 0.27 10.81
C ARG A 101 -3.77 -0.97 11.21
N THR A 102 -3.04 -1.49 10.24
CA THR A 102 -2.09 -2.59 10.42
C THR A 102 -0.70 -2.20 9.94
N GLU A 103 0.34 -2.67 10.62
CA GLU A 103 1.72 -2.37 10.25
C GLU A 103 2.63 -3.57 10.52
N LYS A 104 3.41 -3.96 9.52
CA LYS A 104 4.50 -4.93 9.62
C LYS A 104 5.79 -4.18 9.93
N ILE A 105 6.36 -4.45 11.10
CA ILE A 105 7.59 -3.81 11.57
C ILE A 105 8.68 -4.87 11.64
N TYR A 106 9.74 -4.62 10.88
CA TYR A 106 10.92 -5.47 10.80
C TYR A 106 12.18 -4.62 10.93
N SER A 107 13.08 -5.02 11.81
CA SER A 107 14.38 -4.37 11.97
C SER A 107 15.44 -5.40 12.34
N ASP A 108 16.43 -5.57 11.45
CA ASP A 108 17.58 -6.46 11.67
C ASP A 108 18.49 -5.97 12.80
N THR A 109 18.62 -4.65 12.96
CA THR A 109 19.53 -4.05 13.95
C THR A 109 19.02 -4.21 15.39
N THR A 110 17.70 -4.12 15.58
CA THR A 110 17.06 -4.24 16.90
C THR A 110 16.43 -5.61 17.13
N ASN A 111 16.53 -6.54 16.16
CA ASN A 111 15.85 -7.84 16.17
C ASN A 111 14.34 -7.74 16.41
N ILE A 112 13.70 -6.66 15.96
CA ILE A 112 12.26 -6.48 16.11
C ILE A 112 11.56 -7.15 14.93
N LYS A 113 10.69 -8.12 15.21
CA LYS A 113 9.78 -8.74 14.26
C LYS A 113 8.37 -8.70 14.83
N LYS A 114 7.58 -7.70 14.46
CA LYS A 114 6.22 -7.58 14.95
C LYS A 114 5.23 -7.13 13.89
N VAL A 115 3.96 -7.44 14.15
CA VAL A 115 2.84 -6.85 13.43
C VAL A 115 1.98 -6.11 14.43
N THR A 116 1.77 -4.83 14.18
CA THR A 116 0.88 -3.99 14.97
C THR A 116 -0.50 -3.98 14.32
N VAL A 117 -1.56 -4.20 15.11
CA VAL A 117 -2.96 -4.20 14.66
C VAL A 117 -3.76 -3.28 15.56
N TYR A 118 -4.42 -2.27 14.98
CA TYR A 118 -5.42 -1.47 15.68
C TYR A 118 -6.77 -2.20 15.66
N LEU A 119 -7.34 -2.42 16.83
CA LEU A 119 -8.66 -3.03 16.98
C LEU A 119 -9.61 -2.06 17.68
N ILE A 120 -10.85 -2.01 17.20
CA ILE A 120 -11.98 -1.35 17.85
C ILE A 120 -12.95 -2.46 18.27
N ALA A 121 -13.36 -2.49 19.54
CA ALA A 121 -14.23 -3.53 20.06
C ALA A 121 -15.70 -3.18 19.89
N ASN A 122 -16.47 -4.07 19.27
CA ASN A 122 -17.93 -3.98 19.21
C ASN A 122 -18.61 -4.55 20.46
N GLN A 123 -17.84 -5.22 21.34
CA GLN A 123 -18.27 -5.79 22.60
C GLN A 123 -17.07 -5.98 23.52
N SER A 124 -17.26 -5.92 24.84
CA SER A 124 -16.17 -6.16 25.80
C SER A 124 -15.52 -7.54 25.61
N PHE A 125 -14.20 -7.60 25.73
CA PHE A 125 -13.42 -8.81 25.49
C PHE A 125 -12.24 -8.92 26.46
N ASP A 126 -12.17 -10.02 27.23
CA ASP A 126 -11.04 -10.36 28.11
C ASP A 126 -10.56 -11.79 27.84
N ARG A 127 -9.93 -12.00 26.68
CA ARG A 127 -9.38 -13.30 26.31
C ARG A 127 -8.10 -13.14 25.49
N LYS A 128 -7.62 -14.25 24.93
CA LYS A 128 -6.46 -14.28 24.05
C LYS A 128 -6.90 -14.11 22.59
N ILE A 129 -6.15 -13.29 21.88
CA ILE A 129 -6.19 -13.21 20.42
C ILE A 129 -4.89 -13.77 19.84
N LYS A 130 -4.98 -14.31 18.63
CA LYS A 130 -3.87 -14.96 17.94
C LYS A 130 -3.74 -14.40 16.54
N LEU A 131 -2.50 -14.10 16.16
CA LEU A 131 -2.14 -13.72 14.80
C LEU A 131 -1.20 -14.79 14.22
N LYS A 132 -1.57 -15.34 13.07
CA LYS A 132 -0.77 -16.32 12.32
C LYS A 132 -0.27 -15.68 11.04
N ALA A 133 0.99 -15.92 10.67
CA ALA A 133 1.62 -15.44 9.45
C ALA A 133 1.69 -16.58 8.42
N TYR A 134 1.37 -16.29 7.16
CA TYR A 134 1.37 -17.25 6.06
C TYR A 134 2.26 -16.79 4.91
N ASP A 135 2.97 -17.73 4.28
CA ASP A 135 3.72 -17.48 3.04
C ASP A 135 2.82 -17.51 1.79
N GLN A 136 3.39 -17.20 0.64
CA GLN A 136 2.69 -17.26 -0.66
C GLN A 136 2.19 -18.66 -1.02
N SER A 137 2.76 -19.71 -0.43
CA SER A 137 2.32 -21.10 -0.58
C SER A 137 1.21 -21.47 0.42
N LYS A 138 0.61 -20.49 1.11
CA LYS A 138 -0.44 -20.66 2.12
C LYS A 138 -0.01 -21.50 3.33
N ARG A 139 1.30 -21.62 3.59
CA ARG A 139 1.83 -22.35 4.75
C ARG A 139 2.03 -21.39 5.91
N GLU A 140 1.68 -21.85 7.12
CA GLU A 140 1.96 -21.07 8.32
C GLU A 140 3.46 -21.03 8.59
N ILE A 141 4.02 -19.82 8.67
CA ILE A 141 5.46 -19.59 8.90
C ILE A 141 5.75 -18.98 10.28
N GLY A 142 4.71 -18.60 11.02
CA GLY A 142 4.83 -18.06 12.37
C GLY A 142 3.48 -17.76 13.01
N ARG A 143 3.48 -17.62 14.34
CA ARG A 143 2.30 -17.19 15.10
C ARG A 143 2.69 -16.41 16.34
N SER A 144 1.81 -15.53 16.78
CA SER A 144 1.91 -14.79 18.04
C SER A 144 0.55 -14.81 18.75
N THR A 145 0.55 -14.74 20.07
CA THR A 145 -0.67 -14.75 20.88
C THR A 145 -0.54 -13.72 21.98
N LYS A 146 -1.55 -12.88 22.16
CA LYS A 146 -1.60 -11.85 23.21
C LYS A 146 -2.92 -11.98 23.98
N LYS A 147 -2.85 -11.88 25.30
CA LYS A 147 -4.03 -11.66 26.14
C LYS A 147 -4.33 -10.16 26.10
N ILE A 148 -5.59 -9.80 25.87
CA ILE A 148 -6.05 -8.42 25.91
C ILE A 148 -7.31 -8.32 26.75
N THR A 149 -7.54 -7.13 27.28
CA THR A 149 -8.76 -6.71 27.94
C THR A 149 -9.14 -5.37 27.34
N ILE A 150 -10.35 -5.28 26.78
CA ILE A 150 -10.87 -4.09 26.10
C ILE A 150 -12.38 -4.04 26.31
N GLU A 151 -12.92 -2.85 26.55
CA GLU A 151 -14.35 -2.65 26.73
C GLU A 151 -15.05 -2.41 25.39
N GLU A 152 -16.37 -2.60 25.36
CA GLU A 152 -17.20 -2.22 24.21
C GLU A 152 -16.97 -0.74 23.84
N ASP A 153 -16.88 -0.46 22.54
CA ASP A 153 -16.62 0.86 21.93
C ASP A 153 -15.22 1.45 22.22
N ASP A 154 -14.34 0.70 22.90
CA ASP A 154 -12.94 1.09 23.10
C ASP A 154 -12.02 0.54 21.99
N ALA A 155 -10.83 1.12 21.86
CA ALA A 155 -9.89 0.78 20.81
C ALA A 155 -8.43 0.81 21.27
N LEU A 156 -7.61 -0.12 20.76
CA LEU A 156 -6.20 -0.18 21.12
C LEU A 156 -5.31 -0.78 20.02
N PHE A 157 -4.03 -0.42 20.07
CA PHE A 157 -2.99 -1.03 19.25
C PHE A 157 -2.42 -2.28 19.94
N ILE A 158 -2.30 -3.37 19.17
CA ILE A 158 -1.75 -4.64 19.65
C ILE A 158 -0.52 -4.98 18.86
N ASP A 159 0.59 -5.13 19.58
CA ASP A 159 1.86 -5.58 19.03
C ASP A 159 1.98 -7.11 19.14
N PHE A 160 1.90 -7.79 17.99
CA PHE A 160 2.17 -9.21 17.87
C PHE A 160 3.64 -9.45 17.55
N GLU A 161 4.43 -9.75 18.58
CA GLU A 161 5.84 -10.11 18.43
C GLU A 161 5.98 -11.56 17.97
N PHE A 162 6.85 -11.81 17.00
CA PHE A 162 7.16 -13.12 16.46
C PHE A 162 8.54 -13.59 16.92
N ASP A 163 8.74 -14.90 16.93
CA ASP A 163 10.07 -15.50 17.17
C ASP A 163 11.08 -14.98 16.13
N ASN A 164 12.31 -14.70 16.55
CA ASN A 164 13.36 -14.16 15.68
C ASN A 164 13.69 -15.06 14.47
N ARG A 165 13.37 -16.35 14.52
CA ARG A 165 13.54 -17.29 13.39
C ARG A 165 12.39 -17.21 12.38
N THR A 166 11.30 -16.53 12.72
CA THR A 166 10.16 -16.32 11.82
C THR A 166 10.62 -15.48 10.61
N PRO A 167 10.44 -15.97 9.38
CA PRO A 167 10.79 -15.21 8.18
C PRO A 167 9.69 -14.19 7.86
N LEU A 168 9.48 -13.20 8.74
CA LEU A 168 8.36 -12.26 8.66
C LEU A 168 8.30 -11.45 7.35
N LEU A 169 9.44 -11.22 6.70
CA LEU A 169 9.50 -10.58 5.38
C LEU A 169 8.83 -11.43 4.28
N GLN A 170 8.84 -12.76 4.42
CA GLN A 170 8.19 -13.71 3.49
C GLN A 170 6.69 -13.89 3.77
N ALA A 171 6.17 -13.27 4.83
CA ALA A 171 4.74 -13.31 5.12
C ALA A 171 3.96 -12.49 4.08
N ASP A 172 3.08 -13.18 3.36
CA ASP A 172 2.18 -12.63 2.35
C ASP A 172 0.90 -12.07 3.01
N TYR A 173 0.34 -12.81 3.95
CA TYR A 173 -0.81 -12.37 4.74
C TYR A 173 -0.79 -12.93 6.16
N PHE A 174 -1.66 -12.37 6.99
CA PHE A 174 -1.86 -12.79 8.36
C PHE A 174 -3.33 -13.15 8.59
N ILE A 175 -3.59 -14.09 9.49
CA ILE A 175 -4.94 -14.38 9.97
C ILE A 175 -5.00 -14.06 11.46
N ILE A 176 -5.89 -13.15 11.84
CA ILE A 176 -6.21 -12.85 13.23
C ILE A 176 -7.48 -13.61 13.65
N SER A 177 -7.47 -14.15 14.87
CA SER A 177 -8.55 -14.97 15.39
C SER A 177 -8.60 -14.91 16.93
N HIS A 178 -9.76 -15.25 17.48
CA HIS A 178 -9.95 -15.49 18.90
C HIS A 178 -10.87 -16.71 19.10
N ASN A 179 -10.66 -17.45 20.20
CA ASN A 179 -11.53 -18.55 20.62
C ASN A 179 -12.38 -18.14 21.82
#